data_AF-Q9AQC7-F1
#
_entry.id   AF-Q9AQC7-F1
#
_cell.length_a   1.000
_cell.length_b   1.000
_cell.length_c   1.000
_cell.angle_alpha   90.00
_cell.angle_beta   90.00
_cell.angle_gamma   90.00
#
_symmetry.space_group_name_H-M   'P 1'
#
loop_
_entity.id
_entity.type
_entity.pdbx_description
1 polymer ?
#
loop_
_entity_poly.entity_id
_entity_poly.type
_entity_poly.pdbx_seq_one_letter_code
_entity_poly.pdbx_strand_id
1 'polypeptide(L)' 'MSKTLYQKIYDSHIVYEDKKNISILYIDLHSLHEVTSPQAFDSL' A
#
# COMPACT_ATOMS: atom_id res chain seq x y z
N MET A 1 8.30 6.53 -22.97
CA MET A 1 9.32 6.07 -21.99
C MET A 1 8.90 4.71 -21.46
N SER A 2 9.84 3.79 -21.27
CA SER A 2 9.54 2.51 -20.62
C SER A 2 9.27 2.72 -19.13
N LYS A 3 8.31 1.98 -18.57
CA LYS A 3 8.04 2.01 -17.13
C LYS A 3 9.18 1.37 -16.35
N THR A 4 9.58 1.97 -15.23
CA THR A 4 10.53 1.38 -14.28
C THR A 4 9.91 0.18 -13.56
N LEU A 5 10.73 -0.67 -12.92
CA LEU A 5 10.22 -1.78 -12.11
C LEU A 5 9.29 -1.28 -10.99
N TYR A 6 9.66 -0.17 -10.34
CA TYR A 6 8.85 0.44 -9.30
C TYR A 6 7.46 0.83 -9.80
N GLN A 7 7.37 1.47 -10.97
CA GLN A 7 6.10 1.84 -11.58
C GLN A 7 5.25 0.62 -11.92
N LYS A 8 5.87 -0.43 -12.45
CA LYS A 8 5.16 -1.68 -12.76
C LYS A 8 4.55 -2.32 -11.51
N ILE A 9 5.29 -2.36 -10.41
CA ILE A 9 4.80 -2.89 -9.14
C ILE A 9 3.69 -1.99 -8.59
N TYR A 10 3.90 -0.68 -8.53
CA TYR A 10 2.89 0.26 -8.05
C TYR A 10 1.57 0.12 -8.82
N ASP A 11 1.63 0.16 -10.16
CA ASP A 11 0.46 0.05 -11.04
C ASP A 11 -0.29 -1.27 -10.86
N SER A 12 0.42 -2.37 -10.55
CA SER A 12 -0.22 -3.68 -10.36
C SER A 12 -0.99 -3.81 -9.05
N HIS A 13 -0.76 -2.92 -8.08
CA HIS A 13 -1.41 -2.95 -6.77
C HIS A 13 -2.57 -1.95 -6.67
N ILE A 14 -2.79 -1.09 -7.67
CA ILE A 14 -3.92 -0.13 -7.65
C ILE A 14 -5.24 -0.90 -7.80
N VAL A 15 -6.12 -0.75 -6.82
CA VAL A 15 -7.48 -1.32 -6.82
C VAL A 15 -8.52 -0.27 -7.23
N TYR A 16 -8.24 0.99 -6.91
CA TYR A 16 -9.08 2.13 -7.27
C TYR A 16 -8.22 3.39 -7.33
N GLU A 17 -8.53 4.29 -8.26
CA GLU A 17 -7.86 5.58 -8.38
C GLU A 17 -8.92 6.68 -8.46
N ASP A 18 -8.86 7.62 -7.52
CA ASP A 18 -9.75 8.79 -7.53
C ASP A 18 -9.25 9.84 -8.54
N LYS A 19 -10.15 10.72 -8.99
CA LYS A 19 -9.87 11.83 -9.92
C LYS A 19 -8.84 12.84 -9.39
N LYS A 20 -8.49 12.76 -8.10
CA LYS A 20 -7.45 13.57 -7.44
C LYS A 20 -6.08 12.88 -7.39
N ASN A 21 -5.88 11.78 -8.13
CA ASN A 21 -4.67 10.96 -8.12
C ASN A 21 -4.36 10.37 -6.73
N ILE A 22 -5.41 10.03 -5.98
CA ILE A 22 -5.28 9.26 -4.75
C ILE A 22 -5.64 7.81 -5.09
N SER A 23 -4.65 6.93 -4.99
CA SER A 23 -4.79 5.52 -5.30
C SER A 23 -4.99 4.70 -4.04
N ILE A 24 -5.96 3.78 -4.08
CA ILE A 24 -6.12 2.72 -3.11
C ILE A 24 -5.29 1.54 -3.59
N LEU A 25 -4.37 1.08 -2.75
CA LEU A 25 -3.48 -0.04 -3.06
C LEU A 25 -3.91 -1.30 -2.31
N TYR A 26 -3.85 -2.43 -2.99
CA TYR A 26 -3.87 -3.74 -2.36
C TYR A 26 -2.51 -4.00 -1.72
N ILE A 27 -2.51 -4.56 -0.51
CA ILE A 27 -1.28 -4.91 0.22
C ILE A 27 -1.30 -6.42 0.47
N ASP A 28 -0.39 -7.14 -0.17
CA ASP A 28 -0.32 -8.60 -0.09
C ASP A 28 0.09 -9.14 1.27
N LEU A 29 0.92 -8.39 2.02
CA LEU A 29 1.43 -8.80 3.31
C LEU A 29 1.59 -7.61 4.26
N HIS A 30 0.93 -7.70 5.41
CA HIS A 30 1.15 -6.80 6.53
C HIS A 30 2.04 -7.50 7.55
N SER A 31 3.27 -7.00 7.73
CA SER A 31 4.18 -7.50 8.76
C SER A 31 4.10 -6.61 9.99
N LEU A 32 3.79 -7.21 11.13
CA LEU A 32 3.71 -6.54 12.43
C LEU A 32 4.83 -7.07 13.33
N HIS A 33 5.33 -6.22 14.22
CA HIS A 33 6.35 -6.60 15.18
C HIS A 33 5.94 -6.13 16.57
N GLU A 34 6.26 -6.91 17.60
CA GLU A 34 5.73 -6.75 18.97
C GLU A 34 5.99 -5.37 19.59
N VAL A 35 7.02 -4.65 19.13
CA VAL A 35 7.35 -3.28 19.56
C VAL A 35 6.55 -2.20 18.83
N THR A 36 6.03 -2.49 17.62
CA THR A 36 5.20 -1.57 16.82
C THR A 36 3.71 -1.96 16.80
N SER A 37 3.38 -3.17 17.28
CA SER A 37 2.02 -3.68 17.36
C SER A 37 1.11 -2.90 18.33
N PRO A 38 1.53 -2.45 19.53
CA PRO A 38 0.63 -1.76 20.45
C PRO A 38 -0.04 -0.54 19.80
N GLN A 39 0.72 0.31 19.11
CA GLN A 39 0.17 1.46 18.37
C GLN A 39 -0.73 1.06 17.19
N ALA A 40 -0.49 -0.09 16.56
CA ALA A 40 -1.31 -0.56 15.43
C ALA A 40 -2.69 -1.08 15.89
N PHE A 41 -2.82 -1.51 17.15
CA PHE A 41 -4.05 -2.07 17.71
C PHE A 41 -4.71 -1.20 18.78
N ASP A 42 -4.12 -0.09 19.20
CA ASP A 42 -4.70 0.85 20.19
C ASP A 42 -6.02 1.50 19.72
N SER A 43 -6.32 1.42 18.41
CA SER A 43 -7.56 1.93 17.80
C SER A 43 -8.58 0.83 17.46
N LEU A 44 -8.39 -0.40 17.96
CA LEU A 44 -9.34 -1.52 17.85
C LEU A 44 -10.13 -1.70 19.16
#